data_AF-A0A9P0KNH6-F1
#
_entry.id   AF-A0A9P0KNH6-F1
#
_cell.length_a   1.000
_cell.length_b   1.000
_cell.length_c   1.000
_cell.angle_alpha   90.00
_cell.angle_beta   90.00
_cell.angle_gamma   90.00
#
_symmetry.space_group_name_H-M   'P 1'
#
loop_
_entity.id
_entity.type
_entity.pdbx_description
1 polymer ?
#
loop_
_entity_poly.entity_id
_entity_poly.type
_entity_poly.pdbx_seq_one_letter_code
_entity_poly.pdbx_strand_id
1 'polypeptide(L)'
;MWPIMLTLAWLGSKMITVSEAIACEEARWKCGYRVGCGMALRNYMVGCEVVLRGPYPDKCPEMCMHSLIALTSTEEGMDLMNCECSDEFCLDQKRRTEVCRAGVTHFMNQPVVSCSVAQWICGADALCSKALEYYNRYCRAMFAGKKCNARCNNSVNILHRQEKAARLFQCKCDGKEEYDCLAIQRNMNKLCFAKHKHPNHTHHDAPQVPKQDQDQVPTVVLTNGSVDRTVLSPMVFMILFVAIGLGT
;
A
#
# COMPACT_ATOMS: atom_id res chain seq x y z
N MET A 1 32.23 -67.25 2.32
CA MET A 1 32.77 -66.12 1.53
C MET A 1 31.55 -65.32 1.07
N TRP A 2 31.13 -64.16 1.57
CA TRP A 2 31.68 -63.09 2.41
C TRP A 2 30.44 -62.37 3.04
N PRO A 3 30.41 -61.99 4.34
CA PRO A 3 29.25 -61.35 4.96
C PRO A 3 29.25 -59.82 4.79
N ILE A 4 28.06 -59.23 4.94
CA ILE A 4 27.70 -58.01 5.71
C ILE A 4 28.78 -56.90 5.78
N MET A 5 28.43 -55.70 5.28
CA MET A 5 28.71 -54.36 5.84
C MET A 5 29.02 -53.36 4.72
N LEU A 6 28.17 -52.32 4.57
CA LEU A 6 28.55 -50.89 4.41
C LEU A 6 27.33 -50.09 3.94
N THR A 7 26.27 -50.08 4.75
CA THR A 7 25.40 -48.91 4.84
C THR A 7 26.20 -47.81 5.54
N LEU A 8 27.03 -47.07 4.79
CA LEU A 8 27.63 -45.85 5.30
C LEU A 8 26.53 -44.82 5.46
N ALA A 9 26.23 -44.57 6.73
CA ALA A 9 25.37 -43.52 7.21
C ALA A 9 25.69 -42.20 6.48
N TRP A 10 24.75 -41.76 5.66
CA TRP A 10 24.67 -40.36 5.22
C TRP A 10 24.11 -39.55 6.39
N LEU A 11 24.91 -39.44 7.46
CA LEU A 11 24.71 -38.44 8.50
C LEU A 11 25.17 -37.11 7.88
N GLY A 12 24.27 -36.49 7.12
CA GLY A 12 24.41 -35.10 6.73
C GLY A 12 24.45 -34.27 8.00
N SER A 13 25.66 -33.92 8.44
CA SER A 13 25.89 -32.86 9.41
C SER A 13 25.20 -31.61 8.89
N LYS A 14 24.02 -31.29 9.40
CA LYS A 14 23.49 -29.94 9.31
C LYS A 14 24.47 -29.06 10.09
N MET A 15 25.37 -28.35 9.39
CA MET A 15 26.00 -27.18 9.97
C MET A 15 24.88 -26.26 10.41
N ILE A 16 24.64 -26.21 11.71
CA ILE A 16 23.95 -25.09 12.33
C ILE A 16 24.96 -23.94 12.19
N THR A 17 24.83 -23.16 11.12
CA THR A 17 25.50 -21.87 11.05
C THR A 17 24.86 -21.00 12.11
N VAL A 18 25.46 -20.97 13.29
CA VAL A 18 25.22 -19.90 14.25
C VAL A 18 25.75 -18.64 13.55
N SER A 19 24.84 -17.83 13.01
CA SER A 19 25.22 -16.50 12.55
C SER A 19 25.69 -15.75 13.79
N GLU A 20 26.99 -15.51 13.89
CA GLU A 20 27.55 -14.63 14.91
C GLU A 20 26.84 -13.28 14.77
N ALA A 21 26.26 -12.77 15.85
CA ALA A 21 25.49 -11.54 15.79
C ALA A 21 26.45 -10.37 15.54
N ILE A 22 26.18 -9.58 14.51
CA ILE A 22 27.06 -8.47 14.11
C ILE A 22 27.05 -7.36 15.17
N ALA A 23 28.12 -6.57 15.24
CA ALA A 23 28.17 -5.41 16.11
C ALA A 23 27.10 -4.37 15.72
N CYS A 24 26.48 -3.74 16.70
CA CYS A 24 25.38 -2.78 16.45
C CYS A 24 25.79 -1.58 15.62
N GLU A 25 27.03 -1.11 15.74
CA GLU A 25 27.55 -0.05 14.89
C GLU A 25 27.60 -0.49 13.42
N GLU A 26 28.11 -1.69 13.14
CA GLU A 26 28.16 -2.25 11.79
C GLU A 26 26.76 -2.47 11.22
N ALA A 27 25.84 -3.03 12.01
CA ALA A 27 24.44 -3.22 11.61
C ALA A 27 23.77 -1.90 11.22
N ARG A 28 24.03 -0.84 12.00
CA ARG A 28 23.50 0.49 11.77
C ARG A 28 24.00 1.06 10.44
N TRP A 29 25.29 0.90 10.13
CA TRP A 29 25.85 1.32 8.85
C TRP A 29 25.25 0.54 7.69
N LYS A 30 25.19 -0.81 7.77
CA LYS A 30 24.58 -1.66 6.74
C LYS A 30 23.15 -1.23 6.41
N CYS A 31 22.33 -1.01 7.44
CA CYS A 31 20.98 -0.50 7.26
C CYS A 31 20.98 0.91 6.64
N GLY A 32 21.80 1.83 7.16
CA GLY A 32 21.88 3.22 6.69
C GLY A 32 22.26 3.37 5.21
N TYR A 33 23.08 2.45 4.67
CA TYR A 33 23.48 2.47 3.26
C TYR A 33 22.40 1.97 2.30
N ARG A 34 21.38 1.27 2.79
CA ARG A 34 20.24 0.85 1.96
C ARG A 34 19.19 1.95 1.93
N VAL A 35 18.66 2.27 0.75
CA VAL A 35 17.66 3.33 0.62
C VAL A 35 16.42 3.06 1.47
N GLY A 36 15.91 1.83 1.45
CA GLY A 36 14.74 1.42 2.24
C GLY A 36 15.02 1.41 3.74
N CYS A 37 15.98 0.59 4.17
CA CYS A 37 16.34 0.46 5.58
C CYS A 37 16.83 1.79 6.17
N GLY A 38 17.63 2.57 5.45
CA GLY A 38 18.14 3.87 5.90
C GLY A 38 17.02 4.89 6.14
N MET A 39 15.96 4.87 5.32
CA MET A 39 14.75 5.67 5.60
C MET A 39 14.02 5.18 6.85
N ALA A 40 13.84 3.86 6.99
CA ALA A 40 13.22 3.28 8.19
C ALA A 40 14.04 3.58 9.47
N LEU A 41 15.37 3.55 9.38
CA LEU A 41 16.29 3.85 10.46
C LEU A 41 16.20 5.31 10.90
N ARG A 42 16.10 6.25 9.95
CA ARG A 42 15.83 7.66 10.26
C ARG A 42 14.48 7.84 10.95
N ASN A 43 13.45 7.18 10.45
CA ASN A 43 12.12 7.24 11.05
C ASN A 43 12.11 6.66 12.46
N TYR A 44 12.86 5.59 12.72
CA TYR A 44 13.09 5.06 14.07
C TYR A 44 13.75 6.10 14.98
N MET A 45 14.82 6.76 14.54
CA MET A 45 15.50 7.77 15.36
C MET A 45 14.59 8.93 15.77
N VAL A 46 13.70 9.37 14.86
CA VAL A 46 12.76 10.46 15.12
C VAL A 46 11.53 9.96 15.90
N GLY A 47 10.87 8.91 15.42
CA GLY A 47 9.64 8.37 15.98
C GLY A 47 9.80 7.78 17.38
N CYS A 48 11.01 7.33 17.72
CA CYS A 48 11.34 6.81 19.05
C CYS A 48 12.11 7.81 19.92
N GLU A 49 12.28 9.07 19.53
CA GLU A 49 13.11 10.03 20.28
C GLU A 49 12.77 10.09 21.79
N VAL A 50 11.48 10.12 22.12
CA VAL A 50 11.01 10.12 23.52
C VAL A 50 11.39 8.84 24.27
N VAL A 51 11.41 7.69 23.59
CA VAL A 51 11.84 6.41 24.16
C VAL A 51 13.36 6.40 24.37
N LEU A 52 14.11 6.87 23.37
CA LEU A 52 15.57 6.79 23.30
C LEU A 52 16.28 7.81 24.22
N ARG A 53 15.70 8.99 24.40
CA ARG A 53 16.33 10.11 25.13
C ARG A 53 15.48 10.69 26.25
N GLY A 54 14.17 10.42 26.25
CA GLY A 54 13.25 10.95 27.24
C GLY A 54 13.19 10.12 28.52
N PRO A 55 12.24 10.46 29.42
CA PRO A 55 11.86 9.61 30.54
C PRO A 55 11.48 8.22 30.04
N TYR A 56 11.80 7.17 30.81
CA TYR A 56 11.39 5.81 30.45
C TYR A 56 9.87 5.75 30.31
N PRO A 57 9.33 5.40 29.13
CA PRO A 57 7.91 5.40 28.91
C PRO A 57 7.30 4.09 29.42
N ASP A 58 6.15 4.17 30.09
CA ASP A 58 5.40 2.98 30.55
C ASP A 58 4.72 2.22 29.39
N LYS A 59 4.53 2.89 28.25
CA LYS A 59 3.90 2.35 27.05
C LYS A 59 4.64 2.80 25.80
N CYS A 60 4.73 1.92 24.81
CA CYS A 60 5.33 2.28 23.54
C CYS A 60 4.49 3.34 22.81
N PRO A 61 5.07 4.50 22.44
CA PRO A 61 4.39 5.47 21.59
C PRO A 61 4.07 4.86 20.23
N GLU A 62 2.90 5.18 19.66
CA GLU A 62 2.46 4.62 18.38
C GLU A 62 3.46 4.87 17.25
N MET A 63 3.98 6.10 17.14
CA MET A 63 4.96 6.45 16.11
C MET A 63 6.26 5.65 16.24
N CYS A 64 6.72 5.42 17.46
CA CYS A 64 7.89 4.57 17.71
C CYS A 64 7.61 3.13 17.30
N MET A 65 6.43 2.61 17.69
CA MET A 65 6.00 1.26 17.34
C MET A 65 5.93 1.06 15.81
N HIS A 66 5.30 1.96 15.07
CA HIS A 66 5.23 1.90 13.61
C HIS A 66 6.61 1.99 12.96
N SER A 67 7.49 2.84 13.49
CA SER A 67 8.87 2.98 13.00
C SER A 67 9.68 1.70 13.23
N LEU A 68 9.52 1.05 14.38
CA LEU A 68 10.15 -0.23 14.68
C LEU A 68 9.59 -1.37 13.82
N ILE A 69 8.28 -1.40 13.56
CA ILE A 69 7.69 -2.37 12.62
C ILE A 69 8.27 -2.18 11.22
N ALA A 70 8.38 -0.93 10.76
CA ALA A 70 8.99 -0.62 9.45
C ALA A 70 10.46 -1.06 9.40
N LEU A 71 11.24 -0.70 10.42
CA LEU A 71 12.66 -1.06 10.51
C LEU A 71 12.85 -2.57 10.56
N THR A 72 12.14 -3.27 11.43
CA THR A 72 12.24 -4.74 11.56
C THR A 72 11.60 -5.52 10.41
N SER A 73 10.93 -4.83 9.47
CA SER A 73 10.44 -5.45 8.24
C SER A 73 11.52 -5.62 7.17
N THR A 74 12.68 -4.98 7.32
CA THR A 74 13.86 -5.17 6.48
C THR A 74 14.83 -6.15 7.16
N GLU A 75 15.66 -6.81 6.34
CA GLU A 75 16.68 -7.74 6.84
C GLU A 75 17.72 -7.00 7.70
N GLU A 76 18.31 -5.92 7.17
CA GLU A 76 19.34 -5.17 7.87
C GLU A 76 18.81 -4.45 9.13
N GLY A 77 17.52 -4.10 9.14
CA GLY A 77 16.87 -3.50 10.29
C GLY A 77 16.58 -4.51 11.39
N MET A 78 16.23 -5.75 11.01
CA MET A 78 16.14 -6.87 11.96
C MET A 78 17.50 -7.19 12.56
N ASP A 79 18.57 -7.21 11.76
CA ASP A 79 19.94 -7.40 12.24
C ASP A 79 20.34 -6.31 13.24
N LEU A 80 19.98 -5.05 12.96
CA LEU A 80 20.21 -3.93 13.88
C LEU A 80 19.43 -4.07 15.20
N MET A 81 18.27 -4.72 15.22
CA MET A 81 17.58 -4.98 16.49
C MET A 81 18.21 -6.14 17.27
N ASN A 82 18.84 -7.08 16.57
CA ASN A 82 19.43 -8.29 17.17
C ASN A 82 20.95 -8.23 17.39
N CYS A 83 21.61 -7.15 16.96
CA CYS A 83 23.05 -6.94 17.04
C CYS A 83 23.63 -6.96 18.47
N GLU A 84 24.94 -7.12 18.57
CA GLU A 84 25.68 -7.08 19.84
C GLU A 84 26.18 -5.66 20.16
N CYS A 85 25.96 -5.22 21.40
CA CYS A 85 26.39 -3.91 21.88
C CYS A 85 27.81 -3.95 22.45
N SER A 86 28.60 -2.93 22.12
CA SER A 86 29.97 -2.75 22.63
C SER A 86 30.08 -1.85 23.86
N ASP A 87 29.04 -1.08 24.17
CA ASP A 87 29.04 -0.10 25.26
C ASP A 87 27.69 0.02 25.99
N GLU A 88 27.71 0.64 27.17
CA GLU A 88 26.53 0.86 28.02
C GLU A 88 25.47 1.75 27.36
N PHE A 89 25.88 2.68 26.49
CA PHE A 89 24.93 3.54 25.79
C PHE A 89 24.08 2.72 24.80
N CYS A 90 24.71 1.84 24.03
CA CYS A 90 24.02 0.90 23.15
C CYS A 90 23.08 -0.02 23.94
N LEU A 91 23.55 -0.58 25.05
CA LEU A 91 22.73 -1.45 25.91
C LEU A 91 21.51 -0.71 26.47
N ASP A 92 21.68 0.53 26.92
CA ASP A 92 20.59 1.37 27.41
C ASP A 92 19.56 1.66 26.30
N GLN A 93 20.03 2.02 25.09
CA GLN A 93 19.14 2.26 23.95
C GLN A 93 18.33 1.01 23.60
N LYS A 94 18.96 -0.18 23.55
CA LYS A 94 18.23 -1.44 23.33
C LYS A 94 17.20 -1.68 24.44
N ARG A 95 17.59 -1.55 25.71
CA ARG A 95 16.71 -1.74 26.87
C ARG A 95 15.50 -0.80 26.83
N ARG A 96 15.69 0.47 26.48
CA ARG A 96 14.60 1.46 26.36
C ARG A 96 13.56 1.04 25.33
N THR A 97 13.99 0.45 24.20
CA THR A 97 13.07 0.01 23.15
C THR A 97 12.30 -1.28 23.48
N GLU A 98 12.68 -2.02 24.54
CA GLU A 98 12.00 -3.27 24.92
C GLU A 98 10.50 -3.06 25.25
N VAL A 99 10.11 -1.87 25.71
CA VAL A 99 8.70 -1.49 25.92
C VAL A 99 7.83 -1.68 24.65
N CYS A 100 8.45 -1.59 23.47
CA CYS A 100 7.79 -1.75 22.18
C CYS A 100 7.80 -3.18 21.65
N ARG A 101 8.62 -4.08 22.20
CA ARG A 101 8.89 -5.41 21.63
C ARG A 101 7.64 -6.25 21.45
N ALA A 102 6.81 -6.35 22.49
CA ALA A 102 5.58 -7.14 22.44
C ALA A 102 4.63 -6.63 21.33
N GLY A 103 4.50 -5.32 21.18
CA GLY A 103 3.72 -4.69 20.11
C GLY A 103 4.29 -5.03 18.74
N VAL A 104 5.58 -4.81 18.52
CA VAL A 104 6.25 -5.10 17.24
C VAL A 104 6.09 -6.57 16.84
N THR A 105 6.39 -7.51 17.75
CA THR A 105 6.24 -8.95 17.49
C THR A 105 4.81 -9.33 17.16
N HIS A 106 3.83 -8.74 17.84
CA HIS A 106 2.42 -8.96 17.54
C HIS A 106 2.07 -8.55 16.10
N PHE A 107 2.46 -7.36 15.67
CA PHE A 107 2.19 -6.87 14.30
C PHE A 107 2.95 -7.65 13.22
N MET A 108 4.15 -8.12 13.50
CA MET A 108 4.92 -8.92 12.55
C MET A 108 4.24 -10.27 12.27
N ASN A 109 3.61 -10.86 13.29
CA ASN A 109 2.91 -12.14 13.18
C ASN A 109 1.44 -12.03 12.73
N GLN A 110 0.88 -10.82 12.68
CA GLN A 110 -0.49 -10.62 12.21
C GLN A 110 -0.57 -10.65 10.68
N PRO A 111 -1.51 -11.43 10.10
CA PRO A 111 -1.71 -11.47 8.65
C PRO A 111 -2.32 -10.17 8.12
N VAL A 112 -3.15 -9.51 8.94
CA VAL A 112 -3.85 -8.27 8.59
C VAL A 112 -3.44 -7.18 9.59
N VAL A 113 -2.94 -6.06 9.06
CA VAL A 113 -2.51 -4.89 9.83
C VAL A 113 -3.31 -3.65 9.40
N SER A 114 -3.16 -2.53 10.11
CA SER A 114 -3.76 -1.27 9.66
C SER A 114 -3.12 -0.76 8.37
N CYS A 115 -3.86 0.02 7.58
CA CYS A 115 -3.34 0.54 6.32
C CYS A 115 -2.17 1.51 6.51
N SER A 116 -2.16 2.27 7.62
CA SER A 116 -1.00 3.05 8.04
C SER A 116 0.24 2.17 8.22
N VAL A 117 0.15 1.09 9.01
CA VAL A 117 1.29 0.17 9.23
C VAL A 117 1.73 -0.49 7.93
N ALA A 118 0.80 -0.89 7.07
CA ALA A 118 1.14 -1.46 5.77
C ALA A 118 1.90 -0.47 4.88
N GLN A 119 1.59 0.83 4.93
CA GLN A 119 2.36 1.87 4.24
C GLN A 119 3.76 2.03 4.82
N TRP A 120 3.91 1.97 6.14
CA TRP A 120 5.22 1.99 6.81
C TRP A 120 6.12 0.83 6.37
N ILE A 121 5.56 -0.39 6.31
CA ILE A 121 6.28 -1.58 5.83
C ILE A 121 6.69 -1.43 4.36
N CYS A 122 5.78 -0.97 3.50
CA CYS A 122 6.11 -0.75 2.09
C CYS A 122 7.14 0.39 1.91
N GLY A 123 7.06 1.43 2.73
CA GLY A 123 7.98 2.56 2.72
C GLY A 123 9.41 2.19 3.13
N ALA A 124 9.57 1.13 3.93
CA ALA A 124 10.86 0.59 4.34
C ALA A 124 11.57 -0.24 3.24
N ASP A 125 10.87 -0.58 2.15
CA ASP A 125 11.46 -1.23 0.98
C ASP A 125 11.57 -0.26 -0.20
N ALA A 126 12.73 -0.24 -0.86
CA ALA A 126 12.99 0.76 -1.89
C ALA A 126 12.08 0.60 -3.13
N LEU A 127 11.84 -0.64 -3.56
CA LEU A 127 11.01 -0.93 -4.73
C LEU A 127 9.52 -0.72 -4.42
N CYS A 128 9.06 -1.18 -3.26
CA CYS A 128 7.70 -0.99 -2.79
C CYS A 128 7.39 0.49 -2.60
N SER A 129 8.25 1.23 -1.92
CA SER A 129 8.11 2.68 -1.73
C SER A 129 7.98 3.41 -3.07
N LYS A 130 8.80 3.05 -4.07
CA LYS A 130 8.69 3.64 -5.41
C LYS A 130 7.39 3.27 -6.12
N ALA A 131 6.96 2.02 -6.02
CA ALA A 131 5.68 1.58 -6.57
C ALA A 131 4.50 2.30 -5.91
N LEU A 132 4.56 2.52 -4.60
CA LEU A 132 3.57 3.25 -3.82
C LEU A 132 3.51 4.73 -4.23
N GLU A 133 4.66 5.35 -4.51
CA GLU A 133 4.71 6.70 -5.07
C GLU A 133 3.98 6.79 -6.43
N TYR A 134 4.20 5.84 -7.34
CA TYR A 134 3.50 5.78 -8.62
C TYR A 134 2.00 5.59 -8.44
N TYR A 135 1.59 4.70 -7.54
CA TYR A 135 0.20 4.52 -7.16
C TYR A 135 -0.43 5.85 -6.71
N ASN A 136 0.18 6.52 -5.74
CA ASN A 136 -0.32 7.80 -5.20
C ASN A 136 -0.33 8.92 -6.24
N ARG A 137 0.63 8.93 -7.16
CA ARG A 137 0.71 9.92 -8.24
C ARG A 137 -0.36 9.71 -9.31
N TYR A 138 -0.51 8.48 -9.80
CA TYR A 138 -1.29 8.20 -11.01
C TYR A 138 -2.74 7.79 -10.73
N CYS A 139 -3.07 7.40 -9.49
CA CYS A 139 -4.41 6.96 -9.12
C CYS A 139 -5.29 8.03 -8.44
N ARG A 140 -4.89 9.31 -8.43
CA ARG A 140 -5.69 10.40 -7.81
C ARG A 140 -7.14 10.47 -8.29
N ALA A 141 -7.38 10.24 -9.59
CA ALA A 141 -8.73 10.21 -10.14
C ALA A 141 -9.55 9.00 -9.66
N MET A 142 -8.89 7.88 -9.37
CA MET A 142 -9.52 6.70 -8.77
C MET A 142 -9.83 6.97 -7.29
N PHE A 143 -8.93 7.61 -6.54
CA PHE A 143 -9.18 8.00 -5.14
C PHE A 143 -10.44 8.86 -5.01
N ALA A 144 -10.64 9.79 -5.95
CA ALA A 144 -11.84 10.63 -6.04
C ALA A 144 -13.08 9.93 -6.64
N GLY A 145 -13.04 8.61 -6.85
CA GLY A 145 -14.19 7.83 -7.33
C GLY A 145 -14.54 8.01 -8.82
N LYS A 146 -13.66 8.60 -9.64
CA LYS A 146 -13.97 8.93 -11.04
C LYS A 146 -13.70 7.79 -12.00
N LYS A 147 -12.44 7.38 -12.16
CA LYS A 147 -12.04 6.30 -13.08
C LYS A 147 -10.69 5.68 -12.73
N CYS A 148 -10.54 4.39 -13.02
CA CYS A 148 -9.25 3.72 -13.09
C CYS A 148 -8.72 3.81 -14.52
N ASN A 149 -7.81 4.76 -14.78
CA ASN A 149 -7.19 4.89 -16.10
C ASN A 149 -6.06 3.84 -16.28
N ALA A 150 -5.61 3.63 -17.52
CA ALA A 150 -4.57 2.63 -17.82
C ALA A 150 -3.27 2.86 -17.04
N ARG A 151 -2.88 4.11 -16.80
CA ARG A 151 -1.67 4.45 -16.04
C ARG A 151 -1.82 4.07 -14.56
N CYS A 152 -2.95 4.38 -13.95
CA CYS A 152 -3.29 3.97 -12.59
C CYS A 152 -3.34 2.45 -12.48
N ASN A 153 -4.04 1.77 -13.39
CA ASN A 153 -4.13 0.31 -13.39
C ASN A 153 -2.75 -0.35 -13.48
N ASN A 154 -1.87 0.20 -14.33
CA ASN A 154 -0.47 -0.24 -14.39
C ASN A 154 0.26 -0.02 -13.05
N SER A 155 0.09 1.13 -12.40
CA SER A 155 0.69 1.38 -11.08
C SER A 155 0.18 0.42 -9.99
N VAL A 156 -1.11 0.07 -10.01
CA VAL A 156 -1.69 -0.94 -9.12
C VAL A 156 -1.04 -2.30 -9.35
N ASN A 157 -0.88 -2.71 -10.61
CA ASN A 157 -0.23 -3.97 -10.95
C ASN A 157 1.25 -4.00 -10.54
N ILE A 158 1.99 -2.91 -10.72
CA ILE A 158 3.38 -2.79 -10.27
C ILE A 158 3.45 -2.93 -8.75
N LEU A 159 2.57 -2.26 -8.02
CA LEU A 159 2.51 -2.32 -6.56
C LEU A 159 2.15 -3.73 -6.07
N HIS A 160 1.20 -4.41 -6.73
CA HIS A 160 0.77 -5.77 -6.37
C HIS A 160 1.87 -6.84 -6.56
N ARG A 161 2.91 -6.55 -7.35
CA ARG A 161 4.07 -7.44 -7.53
C ARG A 161 5.10 -7.31 -6.41
N GLN A 162 5.00 -6.30 -5.56
CA GLN A 162 5.96 -6.09 -4.47
C GLN A 162 5.54 -6.94 -3.28
N GLU A 163 6.44 -7.77 -2.78
CA GLU A 163 6.16 -8.66 -1.64
C GLU A 163 5.72 -7.86 -0.40
N LYS A 164 6.44 -6.76 -0.10
CA LYS A 164 6.12 -5.88 1.03
C LYS A 164 4.80 -5.11 0.85
N ALA A 165 4.24 -5.04 -0.35
CA ALA A 165 2.93 -4.46 -0.60
C ALA A 165 1.77 -5.43 -0.34
N ALA A 166 2.00 -6.72 -0.13
CA ALA A 166 0.92 -7.69 0.10
C ALA A 166 0.00 -7.25 1.25
N ARG A 167 0.59 -6.70 2.33
CA ARG A 167 -0.14 -6.15 3.48
C ARG A 167 -0.99 -4.92 3.13
N LEU A 168 -0.64 -4.13 2.10
CA LEU A 168 -1.42 -2.95 1.68
C LEU A 168 -2.76 -3.34 1.04
N PHE A 169 -2.83 -4.47 0.34
CA PHE A 169 -4.06 -4.89 -0.34
C PHE A 169 -5.08 -5.56 0.59
N GLN A 170 -4.63 -6.02 1.75
CA GLN A 170 -5.46 -6.72 2.75
C GLN A 170 -5.58 -5.93 4.06
N CYS A 171 -5.05 -4.70 4.11
CA CYS A 171 -5.06 -3.91 5.33
C CYS A 171 -6.46 -3.49 5.75
N LYS A 172 -6.63 -3.27 7.06
CA LYS A 172 -7.84 -2.72 7.65
C LYS A 172 -7.70 -1.21 7.82
N CYS A 173 -8.70 -0.45 7.37
CA CYS A 173 -8.81 0.97 7.69
C CYS A 173 -9.24 1.12 9.16
N ASP A 174 -8.42 1.79 9.98
CA ASP A 174 -8.71 2.01 11.40
C ASP A 174 -9.16 3.45 11.72
N GLY A 175 -9.16 4.33 10.72
CA GLY A 175 -9.60 5.72 10.84
C GLY A 175 -8.52 6.66 11.35
N LYS A 176 -7.29 6.17 11.53
CA LYS A 176 -6.13 7.00 11.89
C LYS A 176 -5.36 7.50 10.67
N GLU A 177 -5.75 7.06 9.48
CA GLU A 177 -5.17 7.52 8.23
C GLU A 177 -5.52 9.00 7.97
N GLU A 178 -4.58 9.77 7.42
CA GLU A 178 -4.82 11.17 7.00
C GLU A 178 -5.71 11.28 5.74
N TYR A 179 -6.13 10.15 5.17
CA TYR A 179 -6.91 10.04 3.95
C TYR A 179 -8.13 9.13 4.14
N ASP A 180 -9.15 9.27 3.28
CA ASP A 180 -10.33 8.41 3.32
C ASP A 180 -10.01 7.00 2.80
N CYS A 181 -9.50 6.18 3.71
CA CYS A 181 -9.05 4.82 3.43
C CYS A 181 -10.18 3.94 2.88
N LEU A 182 -11.37 4.01 3.47
CA LEU A 182 -12.52 3.21 3.06
C LEU A 182 -13.05 3.62 1.69
N ALA A 183 -13.09 4.91 1.37
CA ALA A 183 -13.45 5.35 0.02
C ALA A 183 -12.43 4.89 -1.01
N ILE A 184 -11.12 5.00 -0.73
CA ILE A 184 -10.07 4.55 -1.66
C ILE A 184 -10.18 3.04 -1.91
N GLN A 185 -10.33 2.21 -0.87
CA GLN A 185 -10.48 0.76 -1.04
C GLN A 185 -11.74 0.40 -1.85
N ARG A 186 -12.89 1.03 -1.55
CA ARG A 186 -14.13 0.83 -2.31
C ARG A 186 -13.99 1.25 -3.76
N ASN A 187 -13.40 2.42 -4.01
CA ASN A 187 -13.19 2.96 -5.35
C ASN A 187 -12.23 2.08 -6.16
N MET A 188 -11.15 1.59 -5.54
CA MET A 188 -10.21 0.66 -6.16
C MET A 188 -10.94 -0.61 -6.63
N ASN A 189 -11.67 -1.25 -5.72
CA ASN A 189 -12.42 -2.48 -6.02
C ASN A 189 -13.44 -2.27 -7.14
N LYS A 190 -14.20 -1.16 -7.07
CA LYS A 190 -15.23 -0.84 -8.05
C LYS A 190 -14.66 -0.45 -9.42
N LEU A 191 -13.60 0.35 -9.45
CA LEU A 191 -13.14 1.00 -10.69
C LEU A 191 -12.03 0.24 -11.40
N CYS A 192 -11.15 -0.45 -10.67
CA CYS A 192 -10.03 -1.19 -11.24
C CYS A 192 -10.31 -2.69 -11.36
N PHE A 193 -11.06 -3.31 -10.43
CA PHE A 193 -11.22 -4.77 -10.40
C PHE A 193 -12.60 -5.28 -10.83
N ALA A 194 -13.68 -4.50 -10.69
CA ALA A 194 -15.04 -4.98 -11.01
C ALA A 194 -15.25 -5.33 -12.50
N LYS A 195 -14.49 -4.72 -13.42
CA LYS A 195 -14.62 -4.96 -14.87
C LYS A 195 -14.07 -6.31 -15.34
N HIS A 196 -13.35 -7.04 -14.49
CA HIS A 196 -12.85 -8.39 -14.79
C HIS A 196 -13.86 -9.50 -14.44
N LYS A 197 -15.08 -9.15 -13.99
CA LYS A 197 -16.19 -10.09 -13.71
C LYS A 197 -17.28 -10.09 -14.78
N HIS A 198 -16.97 -9.69 -16.02
CA HIS A 198 -17.86 -9.99 -17.14
C HIS A 198 -17.43 -11.34 -17.75
N PRO A 199 -18.34 -12.34 -17.84
CA PRO A 199 -18.08 -13.50 -18.68
C PRO A 199 -17.82 -13.01 -20.09
N ASN A 200 -16.88 -13.65 -20.77
CA ASN A 200 -16.61 -13.44 -22.18
C ASN A 200 -17.93 -13.29 -22.96
N HIS A 201 -18.32 -12.05 -23.28
CA HIS A 201 -19.11 -11.81 -24.46
C HIS A 201 -18.14 -11.95 -25.62
N THR A 202 -17.84 -13.20 -25.97
CA THR A 202 -17.47 -13.53 -27.34
C THR A 202 -18.56 -12.92 -28.22
N HIS A 203 -18.17 -11.92 -29.00
CA HIS A 203 -18.96 -11.52 -30.15
C HIS A 203 -19.21 -12.80 -30.96
N HIS A 204 -20.47 -13.20 -31.02
CA HIS A 204 -20.92 -14.22 -31.94
C HIS A 204 -20.71 -13.66 -33.35
N ASP A 205 -19.70 -14.17 -34.06
CA ASP A 205 -19.75 -14.20 -35.51
C ASP A 205 -20.84 -15.20 -35.91
N ALA A 206 -22.05 -14.68 -36.11
CA ALA A 206 -23.13 -15.43 -36.74
C ALA A 206 -22.75 -15.69 -38.21
N PRO A 207 -22.90 -16.92 -38.73
CA PRO A 207 -22.67 -17.20 -40.15
C PRO A 207 -23.58 -16.36 -41.04
N GLN A 208 -23.01 -15.69 -42.05
CA GLN A 208 -23.76 -14.93 -43.04
C GLN A 208 -24.62 -15.87 -43.89
N VAL A 209 -25.95 -15.68 -43.81
CA VAL A 209 -26.92 -16.30 -44.72
C VAL A 209 -27.02 -15.43 -45.99
N PRO A 210 -27.02 -16.00 -47.21
CA PRO A 210 -27.10 -15.23 -48.45
C PRO A 210 -28.42 -14.47 -48.59
N LYS A 211 -28.35 -13.20 -49.02
CA LYS A 211 -29.52 -12.38 -49.38
C LYS A 211 -30.16 -12.93 -50.66
N GLN A 212 -31.47 -13.20 -50.60
CA GLN A 212 -32.31 -13.42 -51.77
C GLN A 212 -33.33 -12.28 -51.85
N ASP A 213 -33.39 -11.64 -53.02
CA ASP A 213 -34.32 -10.58 -53.40
C ASP A 213 -35.79 -11.02 -53.25
N GLN A 214 -36.63 -10.13 -52.72
CA GLN A 214 -38.02 -9.95 -53.18
C GLN A 214 -38.67 -8.69 -52.57
N ASP A 215 -38.77 -7.69 -53.45
CA ASP A 215 -39.83 -6.71 -53.69
C ASP A 215 -41.10 -6.61 -52.81
N GLN A 216 -41.58 -5.36 -52.78
CA GLN A 216 -42.94 -4.82 -52.56
C GLN A 216 -43.33 -4.18 -51.20
N VAL A 217 -43.57 -2.87 -51.32
CA VAL A 217 -44.12 -1.85 -50.40
C VAL A 217 -45.67 -1.97 -50.40
N PRO A 218 -46.40 -1.67 -49.30
CA PRO A 218 -46.95 -0.32 -49.14
C PRO A 218 -46.91 0.29 -47.72
N THR A 219 -46.70 1.60 -47.77
CA THR A 219 -46.73 2.65 -46.75
C THR A 219 -48.06 2.75 -45.99
N VAL A 220 -47.99 2.96 -44.67
CA VAL A 220 -49.10 3.55 -43.90
C VAL A 220 -48.63 4.85 -43.25
N VAL A 221 -49.24 5.93 -43.72
CA VAL A 221 -49.10 7.31 -43.25
C VAL A 221 -49.87 7.46 -41.95
N LEU A 222 -49.29 8.10 -40.93
CA LEU A 222 -50.03 8.79 -39.87
C LEU A 222 -49.31 10.09 -39.49
N THR A 223 -50.12 11.13 -39.39
CA THR A 223 -49.81 12.55 -39.51
C THR A 223 -49.54 13.25 -38.18
N ASN A 224 -48.73 14.32 -38.27
CA ASN A 224 -48.60 15.52 -37.45
C ASN A 224 -49.43 15.70 -36.16
N GLY A 225 -48.71 16.09 -35.10
CA GLY A 225 -49.21 16.94 -34.03
C GLY A 225 -48.15 17.99 -33.66
N SER A 226 -48.40 19.24 -34.06
CA SER A 226 -47.60 20.44 -33.79
C SER A 226 -48.11 21.16 -32.54
N VAL A 227 -47.25 21.50 -31.59
CA VAL A 227 -47.37 22.61 -30.60
C VAL A 227 -45.96 22.74 -29.96
N ASP A 228 -45.34 23.87 -29.68
CA ASP A 228 -45.30 25.24 -30.19
C ASP A 228 -43.99 25.84 -29.65
N ARG A 229 -43.40 26.80 -30.35
CA ARG A 229 -42.13 27.47 -29.99
C ARG A 229 -42.38 28.57 -28.96
N THR A 230 -41.60 28.59 -27.88
CA THR A 230 -41.29 29.84 -27.16
C THR A 230 -39.78 29.99 -26.99
N VAL A 231 -39.29 31.14 -27.42
CA VAL A 231 -37.89 31.53 -27.62
C VAL A 231 -37.64 32.80 -26.77
N LEU A 232 -36.39 32.97 -26.28
CA LEU A 232 -35.76 34.14 -25.61
C LEU A 232 -36.08 34.27 -24.10
N SER A 233 -35.14 34.60 -23.19
CA SER A 233 -33.94 35.44 -23.28
C SER A 233 -33.03 35.23 -22.04
N PRO A 234 -31.68 35.33 -22.15
CA PRO A 234 -30.78 35.50 -21.00
C PRO A 234 -30.24 36.94 -20.98
N MET A 235 -30.71 37.82 -20.09
CA MET A 235 -30.00 39.02 -19.62
C MET A 235 -30.86 39.79 -18.61
N VAL A 236 -30.54 39.69 -17.32
CA VAL A 236 -30.82 40.75 -16.33
C VAL A 236 -29.66 40.79 -15.31
N PHE A 237 -28.83 41.84 -15.45
CA PHE A 237 -28.20 42.67 -14.41
C PHE A 237 -27.58 41.97 -13.18
N MET A 238 -26.25 41.89 -12.99
CA MET A 238 -25.34 42.99 -12.62
C MET A 238 -25.99 44.08 -11.76
N ILE A 239 -25.72 44.06 -10.44
CA ILE A 239 -25.38 45.18 -9.54
C ILE A 239 -25.75 44.80 -8.09
N LEU A 240 -24.73 44.67 -7.22
CA LEU A 240 -24.66 45.35 -5.92
C LEU A 240 -23.28 45.12 -5.29
N PHE A 241 -22.40 46.10 -5.54
CA PHE A 241 -21.35 46.49 -4.59
C PHE A 241 -22.01 47.18 -3.39
N VAL A 242 -21.41 47.01 -2.21
CA VAL A 242 -21.05 48.06 -1.21
C VAL A 242 -21.17 47.52 0.22
N ALA A 243 -20.02 47.55 0.90
CA ALA A 243 -19.71 47.82 2.33
C ALA A 243 -20.65 47.27 3.42
N ILE A 244 -20.14 46.69 4.52
CA ILE A 244 -19.59 47.31 5.75
C ILE A 244 -19.22 46.10 6.64
N GLY A 245 -18.21 46.02 7.49
CA GLY A 245 -17.26 46.96 8.05
C GLY A 245 -16.42 46.25 9.14
N LEU A 246 -15.33 46.90 9.53
CA LEU A 246 -14.51 46.58 10.69
C LEU A 246 -15.32 46.63 12.00
N GLY A 247 -14.90 45.85 13.01
CA GLY A 247 -15.19 46.14 14.41
C GLY A 247 -15.12 44.92 15.34
N THR A 248 -13.92 44.59 15.82
CA THR A 248 -13.44 44.67 17.23
C THR A 248 -12.15 43.87 17.37
#